data_AF-A0A438FWP8-F1
#
_entry.id   AF-A0A438FWP8-F1
#
_cell.length_a   1.000
_cell.length_b   1.000
_cell.length_c   1.000
_cell.angle_alpha   90.00
_cell.angle_beta   90.00
_cell.angle_gamma   90.00
#
_symmetry.space_group_name_H-M   'P 1'
#
loop_
_entity.id
_entity.type
_entity.pdbx_description
1 polymer ?
#
loop_
_entity_poly.entity_id
_entity_poly.type
_entity_poly.pdbx_seq_one_letter_code
_entity_poly.pdbx_strand_id
1 'polypeptide(L)' 'MPLSRAFQKLIEGGLLTQLAPRPIPQPMSPRFKMDLHCSYRQGPGHDTDHCAALRHAI' A
#
# COMPACT_ATOMS: atom_id res chain seq x y z
N MET A 1 6.77 -8.33 -12.92
CA MET A 1 5.54 -8.69 -12.15
C MET A 1 5.20 -7.47 -11.30
N PRO A 2 3.96 -6.95 -11.32
CA PRO A 2 3.61 -5.80 -10.49
C PRO A 2 3.66 -6.17 -8.99
N LEU A 3 4.00 -5.22 -8.12
CA LEU A 3 4.09 -5.44 -6.67
C LEU A 3 2.74 -5.81 -6.09
N SER A 4 1.66 -5.27 -6.64
CA SER A 4 0.29 -5.67 -6.31
C SER A 4 0.07 -7.18 -6.45
N ARG A 5 0.60 -7.79 -7.52
CA ARG A 5 0.52 -9.23 -7.75
C ARG A 5 1.46 -10.03 -6.85
N ALA A 6 2.68 -9.54 -6.61
CA ALA A 6 3.59 -10.19 -5.68
C ALA A 6 3.00 -10.19 -4.25
N PHE A 7 2.47 -9.05 -3.82
CA PHE A 7 1.78 -8.89 -2.55
C PHE A 7 0.61 -9.85 -2.40
N GLN A 8 -0.28 -9.94 -3.39
CA GLN A 8 -1.41 -10.86 -3.37
C GLN A 8 -0.97 -12.32 -3.13
N LYS A 9 0.05 -12.79 -3.85
CA LYS A 9 0.56 -14.16 -3.69
C LYS A 9 1.19 -14.40 -2.32
N LEU A 10 1.83 -13.39 -1.73
CA LEU A 10 2.43 -13.48 -0.41
C LEU A 10 1.38 -13.46 0.72
N ILE A 11 0.28 -12.73 0.54
CA ILE A 11 -0.88 -12.77 1.43
C ILE A 11 -1.55 -14.15 1.37
N GLU A 12 -1.79 -14.66 0.15
CA GLU A 12 -2.36 -16.01 -0.06
C GLU A 12 -1.49 -17.12 0.54
N GLY A 13 -0.16 -16.95 0.48
CA GLY A 13 0.80 -17.86 1.11
C GLY A 13 0.99 -17.64 2.62
N GLY A 14 0.31 -16.67 3.23
CA GLY A 14 0.44 -16.33 4.66
C GLY A 14 1.80 -15.75 5.07
N LEU A 15 2.61 -15.31 4.10
CA LEU A 15 3.96 -14.79 4.32
C LEU A 15 3.98 -13.30 4.64
N LEU A 16 2.94 -12.57 4.23
CA LEU A 16 2.73 -11.17 4.56
C LEU A 16 1.39 -10.98 5.24
N THR A 17 1.25 -9.84 5.93
CA THR A 17 -0.02 -9.37 6.47
C THR A 17 -0.27 -7.94 6.04
N GLN A 18 -1.55 -7.57 5.91
CA GLN A 18 -1.95 -6.19 5.66
C GLN A 18 -1.72 -5.36 6.92
N LEU A 19 -1.19 -4.14 6.75
CA LEU A 19 -1.07 -3.19 7.84
C LEU A 19 -2.43 -2.56 8.13
N ALA A 20 -2.63 -2.19 9.39
CA ALA A 20 -3.79 -1.42 9.79
C ALA A 20 -3.84 -0.08 9.02
N PRO A 21 -5.05 0.41 8.67
CA PRO A 21 -5.22 1.72 8.08
C PRO A 21 -4.52 2.80 8.90
N ARG A 22 -3.65 3.59 8.26
CA ARG A 22 -3.03 4.75 8.91
C ARG A 22 -3.93 5.98 8.77
N PRO A 23 -3.98 6.86 9.79
CA PRO A 23 -4.64 8.15 9.67
C PRO A 23 -4.11 8.95 8.48
N ILE A 24 -5.00 9.68 7.81
CA ILE A 24 -4.60 10.56 6.70
C ILE A 24 -3.69 11.67 7.27
N PRO A 25 -2.50 11.89 6.69
CA PRO A 25 -1.60 12.93 7.17
C PRO A 25 -2.22 14.31 6.97
N GLN A 26 -2.16 15.14 8.03
CA GLN A 26 -2.57 16.55 7.99
C GLN A 26 -1.35 17.44 8.29
N PRO A 27 -1.09 18.48 7.48
CA PRO A 27 -1.83 18.88 6.27
C PRO A 27 -1.58 17.92 5.08
N MET A 28 -2.59 17.74 4.23
CA MET A 28 -2.48 16.86 3.06
C MET A 28 -1.47 17.45 2.06
N SER A 29 -0.46 16.66 1.68
CA SER A 29 0.50 17.08 0.67
C SER A 29 -0.17 17.26 -0.70
N PRO A 30 0.29 18.16 -1.57
CA PRO A 30 -0.28 18.34 -2.93
C PRO A 30 -0.21 17.09 -3.81
N ARG A 31 0.67 16.15 -3.47
CA ARG A 31 0.83 14.85 -4.16
C ARG A 31 -0.09 13.77 -3.61
N PHE A 32 -0.83 14.04 -2.54
CA PHE A 32 -1.74 13.10 -1.93
C PHE A 32 -2.97 12.92 -2.83
N LYS A 33 -3.21 11.68 -3.25
CA LYS A 33 -4.31 11.31 -4.14
C LYS A 33 -5.36 10.50 -3.40
N MET A 34 -6.52 11.09 -3.12
CA MET A 34 -7.64 10.41 -2.44
C MET A 34 -8.24 9.28 -3.28
N ASP A 35 -8.13 9.37 -4.61
CA ASP A 35 -8.65 8.42 -5.59
C ASP A 35 -7.82 7.13 -5.68
N LEU A 36 -6.58 7.15 -5.19
CA LEU A 36 -5.69 5.99 -5.21
C LEU A 36 -5.64 5.30 -3.86
N HIS A 37 -5.65 3.96 -3.85
CA HIS A 37 -5.67 3.14 -2.66
C HIS A 37 -4.55 2.09 -2.65
N CYS A 38 -3.85 1.97 -1.52
CA CYS A 38 -2.81 0.96 -1.30
C CYS A 38 -3.36 -0.19 -0.43
N SER A 39 -3.44 -1.40 -0.99
CA SER A 39 -3.94 -2.60 -0.29
C SER A 39 -3.06 -3.04 0.88
N TYR A 40 -1.75 -2.76 0.84
CA TYR A 40 -0.82 -3.10 1.93
C TYR A 40 -1.03 -2.22 3.17
N ARG A 41 -1.28 -0.92 2.97
CA ARG A 41 -1.51 0.05 4.06
C ARG A 41 -2.98 0.33 4.35
N GLN A 42 -3.88 -0.20 3.53
CA GLN A 42 -5.33 0.02 3.58
C GLN A 42 -5.70 1.51 3.66
N GLY A 43 -5.05 2.34 2.85
CA GLY A 43 -5.18 3.79 2.94
C GLY A 43 -5.02 4.52 1.62
N PRO A 44 -5.59 5.73 1.50
CA PRO A 44 -5.48 6.56 0.31
C PRO A 44 -4.08 7.17 0.14
N GLY A 45 -3.79 7.63 -1.07
CA GLY A 45 -2.63 8.48 -1.39
C GLY A 45 -1.79 7.98 -2.57
N HIS A 46 -1.70 6.67 -2.75
CA HIS A 46 -0.94 5.99 -3.81
C HIS A 46 -1.48 4.55 -3.94
N ASP A 47 -1.26 3.93 -5.09
CA ASP A 47 -1.58 2.52 -5.29
C ASP A 47 -0.54 1.58 -4.67
N THR A 48 -0.85 0.29 -4.63
CA THR A 48 0.04 -0.75 -4.11
C THR A 48 1.36 -0.85 -4.88
N ASP A 49 1.35 -0.60 -6.20
CA ASP A 49 2.53 -0.69 -7.05
C ASP A 49 3.56 0.42 -6.81
N HIS A 50 3.10 1.59 -6.34
CA HIS A 50 3.97 2.71 -5.98
C HIS A 50 4.32 2.75 -4.49
N CYS A 51 3.91 1.73 -3.71
CA CYS A 51 4.08 1.71 -2.26
C CYS A 51 5.56 1.57 -1.86
N ALA A 52 6.14 2.66 -1.33
CA ALA A 52 7.52 2.66 -0.86
C ALA A 52 7.77 1.68 0.29
N ALA A 53 6.82 1.59 1.23
CA ALA A 53 6.94 0.64 2.34
C ALA A 53 6.94 -0.81 1.84
N LEU A 54 6.06 -1.14 0.90
CA LEU A 54 5.98 -2.48 0.32
C LEU A 54 7.23 -2.82 -0.49
N ARG A 55 7.80 -1.86 -1.23
CA ARG A 55 9.05 -2.03 -1.99
C ARG A 55 10.26 -2.46 -1.16
N HIS A 56 10.23 -2.22 0.15
CA HIS A 56 11.29 -2.66 1.06
C HIS A 56 10.92 -3.91 1.86
N ALA A 57 9.66 -4.38 1.75
CA ALA A 57 9.17 -5.57 2.44
C ALA A 57 9.19 -6.82 1.56
N ILE A 58 9.34 -6.66 0.23
CA ILE A 58 9.41 -7.72 -0.80
C ILE A 58 10.74 -7.59 -1.54
#